data_AF-A0A6G1BPP3-F1
#
_entry.id   AF-A0A6G1BPP3-F1
#
_cell.length_a   1.000
_cell.length_b   1.000
_cell.length_c   1.000
_cell.angle_alpha   90.00
_cell.angle_beta   90.00
_cell.angle_gamma   90.00
#
_symmetry.space_group_name_H-M   'P 1'
#
loop_
_entity.id
_entity.type
_entity.pdbx_description
1 polymer ?
#
loop_
_entity_poly.entity_id
_entity_poly.type
_entity_poly.pdbx_seq_one_letter_code
_entity_poly.pdbx_strand_id
1 'polypeptide(L)'
;EQYGYLGIMVSSGKLGARAWGPMLTSIMVLGTMQFRKKTPRVLSISLSGKNLTGSIPVELTKLPGLVESRLDGNSFSGSIPDFTGCQDLQYIHLDNNQLTGALPSSLDVLPNLKQLYVQNNELSSEIPQELFRKSINF
;
A
#
# COMPACT_ATOMS: atom_id res chain seq x y z
N GLU A 1 -11.45 20.92 17.94
CA GLU A 1 -10.52 21.35 16.88
C GLU A 1 -9.27 20.48 16.90
N GLN A 2 -8.59 20.40 15.76
CA GLN A 2 -7.40 19.60 15.41
C GLN A 2 -7.65 18.17 14.94
N TYR A 3 -7.82 18.07 13.62
CA TYR A 3 -7.59 16.88 12.82
C TYR A 3 -6.11 16.50 12.92
N GLY A 4 -5.79 15.44 13.66
CA GLY A 4 -4.46 14.83 13.65
C GLY A 4 -4.36 13.84 12.49
N TYR A 5 -3.76 14.26 11.38
CA TYR A 5 -3.28 13.33 10.35
C TYR A 5 -2.20 12.45 10.97
N LEU A 6 -2.52 11.18 11.25
CA LEU A 6 -1.51 10.18 11.64
C LEU A 6 -0.77 9.74 10.36
N GLY A 7 -0.03 10.66 9.75
CA GLY A 7 0.97 10.35 8.75
C GLY A 7 2.10 9.62 9.47
N ILE A 8 2.27 8.34 9.17
CA ILE A 8 3.43 7.57 9.65
C ILE A 8 4.67 8.11 8.93
N MET A 9 5.25 9.19 9.46
CA MET A 9 6.58 9.65 9.06
C MET A 9 7.61 8.77 9.74
N VAL A 10 8.14 7.79 9.00
CA VAL A 10 9.42 7.17 9.36
C VAL A 10 10.53 8.07 8.80
N SER A 11 11.11 8.88 9.69
CA SER A 11 12.31 9.68 9.41
C SER A 11 13.57 8.93 9.85
N SER A 12 14.55 8.93 8.95
CA SER A 12 15.98 8.74 9.15
C SER A 12 16.50 7.41 9.71
N GLY A 13 17.41 6.82 8.96
CA GLY A 13 18.44 5.92 9.49
C GLY A 13 18.56 4.62 8.70
N LYS A 14 19.70 4.45 8.01
CA LYS A 14 20.11 3.25 7.27
C LYS A 14 19.61 1.95 7.92
N LEU A 15 18.79 1.18 7.22
CA LEU A 15 18.54 -0.22 7.54
C LEU A 15 18.85 -1.07 6.31
N GLY A 16 20.09 -1.55 6.24
CA GLY A 16 20.36 -2.81 5.55
C GLY A 16 19.97 -3.93 6.50
N ALA A 17 18.93 -4.70 6.16
CA ALA A 17 18.58 -5.91 6.89
C ALA A 17 18.00 -6.95 5.93
N ARG A 18 18.85 -7.93 5.60
CA ARG A 18 18.45 -9.27 5.17
C ARG A 18 17.38 -9.80 6.15
N ALA A 19 16.44 -10.58 5.63
CA ALA A 19 15.45 -11.35 6.38
C ALA A 19 14.32 -10.53 7.04
N TRP A 20 13.34 -10.15 6.21
CA TRP A 20 12.01 -9.80 6.67
C TRP A 20 11.28 -11.07 7.11
N GLY A 21 11.43 -11.41 8.38
CA GLY A 21 10.59 -12.35 9.12
C GLY A 21 10.97 -12.28 10.60
N PRO A 22 10.07 -12.43 11.58
CA PRO A 22 8.62 -12.27 11.61
C PRO A 22 8.28 -10.80 11.93
N MET A 23 7.75 -10.05 10.97
CA MET A 23 7.44 -8.62 11.13
C MET A 23 6.21 -8.34 12.01
N LEU A 24 5.71 -9.35 12.72
CA LEU A 24 4.54 -9.27 13.60
C LEU A 24 4.90 -9.04 15.08
N THR A 25 6.17 -9.16 15.49
CA THR A 25 6.53 -8.99 16.91
C THR A 25 7.00 -7.58 17.28
N SER A 26 7.33 -6.71 16.32
CA SER A 26 7.80 -5.34 16.61
C SER A 26 6.72 -4.24 16.53
N ILE A 27 5.46 -4.60 16.29
CA ILE A 27 4.31 -3.67 16.44
C ILE A 27 3.65 -3.83 17.85
N MET A 28 4.28 -4.55 18.78
CA MET A 28 3.89 -4.50 20.20
C MET A 28 4.74 -3.50 20.99
N VAL A 29 4.17 -2.32 21.18
CA VAL A 29 4.13 -1.52 22.42
C VAL A 29 5.47 -1.14 23.08
N LEU A 30 5.87 0.13 22.91
CA LEU A 30 6.38 0.92 24.04
C LEU A 30 5.41 2.08 24.30
N GLY A 31 4.57 1.87 25.31
CA GLY A 31 3.52 2.80 25.74
C GLY A 31 2.15 2.15 25.70
N THR A 32 1.87 1.22 26.62
CA THR A 32 0.52 0.68 26.94
C THR A 32 -0.53 0.71 25.82
N MET A 33 -0.58 -0.31 24.95
CA MET A 33 -1.78 -0.53 24.12
C MET A 33 -2.92 -1.02 25.03
N GLN A 34 -3.66 -0.09 25.65
CA GLN A 34 -5.03 -0.38 26.05
C GLN A 34 -5.88 -0.39 24.78
N PHE A 35 -6.36 -1.56 24.36
CA PHE A 35 -7.44 -1.67 23.38
C PHE A 35 -8.74 -1.08 23.96
N ARG A 36 -8.88 0.25 23.93
CA ARG A 36 -10.17 0.91 24.20
C ARG A 36 -10.95 1.05 22.89
N LYS A 37 -11.94 0.16 22.70
CA LYS A 37 -13.24 0.32 22.01
C LYS A 37 -13.41 1.12 20.68
N LYS A 38 -12.36 1.54 19.99
CA LYS A 38 -12.39 1.98 18.58
C LYS A 38 -11.02 1.67 17.97
N THR A 39 -10.96 0.70 17.06
CA THR A 39 -9.75 0.51 16.26
C THR A 39 -9.51 1.80 15.46
N PRO A 40 -8.32 2.41 15.56
CA PRO A 40 -8.01 3.55 14.70
C PRO A 40 -8.12 3.09 13.25
N ARG A 41 -9.00 3.73 12.49
CA ARG A 41 -9.13 3.49 11.05
C ARG A 41 -7.91 4.12 10.37
N VAL A 42 -7.06 3.30 9.78
CA VAL A 42 -5.96 3.78 8.92
C VAL A 42 -6.58 4.26 7.62
N LEU A 43 -6.47 5.57 7.34
CA LEU A 43 -7.04 6.19 6.15
C LEU A 43 -6.03 6.37 5.02
N SER A 44 -4.76 6.61 5.35
CA SER A 44 -3.72 6.80 4.35
C SER A 44 -2.39 6.22 4.85
N ILE A 45 -1.62 5.64 3.94
CA ILE A 45 -0.26 5.16 4.19
C ILE A 45 0.65 5.88 3.20
N SER A 46 1.71 6.50 3.70
CA SER A 46 2.69 7.20 2.87
C SER A 46 4.11 6.78 3.23
N LEU A 47 4.71 5.97 2.38
CA LEU A 47 6.08 5.46 2.49
C LEU A 47 6.90 5.77 1.24
N SER A 48 6.54 6.81 0.49
CA SER A 48 7.22 7.18 -0.76
C SER A 48 8.67 7.60 -0.55
N GLY A 49 9.57 7.19 -1.43
CA GLY A 49 10.97 7.66 -1.43
C GLY A 49 11.82 7.15 -0.26
N LYS A 50 11.52 5.96 0.29
CA LYS A 50 12.15 5.44 1.52
C LYS A 50 13.20 4.36 1.29
N ASN A 51 13.56 4.07 0.04
CA ASN A 51 14.48 2.98 -0.34
C ASN A 51 14.05 1.61 0.25
N LEU A 52 12.75 1.40 0.41
CA LEU A 52 12.19 0.13 0.89
C LEU A 52 12.36 -0.96 -0.17
N THR A 53 12.62 -2.19 0.25
CA THR A 53 12.87 -3.34 -0.63
C THR A 53 11.96 -4.51 -0.25
N GLY A 54 11.97 -5.57 -1.07
CA GLY A 54 11.13 -6.75 -0.85
C GLY A 54 9.75 -6.59 -1.48
N SER A 55 8.80 -7.46 -1.13
CA SER A 55 7.43 -7.41 -1.65
C SER A 55 6.54 -6.49 -0.82
N ILE A 56 5.50 -5.94 -1.45
CA ILE A 56 4.44 -5.22 -0.75
C ILE A 56 3.72 -6.21 0.18
N PRO A 57 3.65 -5.96 1.50
CA PRO A 57 3.04 -6.91 2.44
C PRO A 57 1.52 -7.00 2.25
N VAL A 58 1.01 -8.24 2.19
CA VAL A 58 -0.43 -8.53 1.99
C VAL A 58 -1.30 -8.01 3.14
N GLU A 59 -0.72 -7.77 4.31
CA GLU A 59 -1.40 -7.18 5.46
C GLU A 59 -1.95 -5.78 5.16
N LEU A 60 -1.32 -5.02 4.26
CA LEU A 60 -1.81 -3.71 3.82
C LEU A 60 -3.18 -3.80 3.15
N THR A 61 -3.51 -4.94 2.54
CA THR A 61 -4.77 -5.13 1.83
C THR A 61 -5.94 -5.47 2.75
N LYS A 62 -5.67 -5.63 4.06
CA LYS A 62 -6.67 -5.93 5.09
C LYS A 62 -7.13 -4.69 5.86
N LEU A 63 -6.85 -3.50 5.34
CA LEU A 63 -7.19 -2.22 5.96
C LEU A 63 -8.49 -1.67 5.36
N PRO A 64 -9.67 -1.93 5.98
CA PRO A 64 -10.96 -1.62 5.37
C PRO A 64 -11.23 -0.12 5.20
N GLY A 65 -10.57 0.73 6.00
CA GLY A 65 -10.71 2.19 5.93
C GLY A 65 -9.64 2.88 5.08
N LEU A 66 -8.75 2.14 4.42
CA LEU A 66 -7.65 2.72 3.65
C LEU A 66 -8.21 3.40 2.39
N VAL A 67 -7.95 4.70 2.26
CA VAL A 67 -8.35 5.56 1.15
C VAL A 67 -7.20 5.80 0.18
N GLU A 68 -5.97 5.90 0.68
CA GLU A 68 -4.80 6.22 -0.13
C GLU A 68 -3.59 5.38 0.30
N SER A 69 -2.91 4.78 -0.69
CA SER A 69 -1.66 4.06 -0.49
C SER A 69 -0.57 4.66 -1.36
N ARG A 70 0.44 5.27 -0.74
CA ARG A 70 1.62 5.83 -1.42
C ARG A 70 2.87 5.04 -1.07
N LEU A 71 3.30 4.19 -2.01
CA LEU A 71 4.49 3.34 -1.92
C LEU A 71 5.48 3.64 -3.06
N ASP A 72 5.25 4.74 -3.79
CA ASP A 72 6.03 5.17 -4.95
C ASP A 72 7.48 5.55 -4.62
N GLY A 73 8.38 5.42 -5.60
CA GLY A 73 9.79 5.79 -5.42
C GLY A 73 10.53 4.92 -4.42
N ASN A 74 10.28 3.61 -4.43
CA ASN A 74 10.99 2.63 -3.62
C ASN A 74 11.64 1.55 -4.51
N SER A 75 12.11 0.48 -3.92
CA SER A 75 12.66 -0.69 -4.60
C SER A 75 11.81 -1.94 -4.29
N PHE A 76 10.49 -1.78 -4.18
CA PHE A 76 9.60 -2.93 -4.00
C PHE A 76 9.62 -3.82 -5.25
N SER A 77 9.58 -5.13 -5.04
CA SER A 77 9.72 -6.17 -6.06
C SER A 77 8.62 -7.23 -5.92
N GLY A 78 8.41 -8.05 -6.95
CA GLY A 78 7.34 -9.06 -6.96
C GLY A 78 5.99 -8.49 -7.38
N SER A 79 4.91 -9.24 -7.19
CA SER A 79 3.57 -8.88 -7.67
C SER A 79 2.85 -7.88 -6.77
N ILE A 80 1.96 -7.09 -7.38
CA ILE A 80 1.03 -6.22 -6.66
C ILE A 80 0.02 -7.10 -5.90
N PRO A 81 -0.19 -6.89 -4.59
CA PRO A 81 -1.13 -7.68 -3.82
C PRO A 81 -2.59 -7.29 -4.14
N ASP A 82 -3.52 -8.18 -3.83
CA ASP A 82 -4.94 -7.95 -4.04
C ASP A 82 -5.53 -7.02 -2.97
N PHE A 83 -5.94 -5.81 -3.38
CA PHE A 83 -6.51 -4.78 -2.52
C PHE A 83 -8.01 -4.94 -2.23
N THR A 84 -8.66 -6.07 -2.57
CA THR A 84 -10.10 -6.31 -2.33
C THR A 84 -10.58 -6.09 -0.90
N GLY A 85 -9.72 -6.19 0.12
CA GLY A 85 -10.08 -5.86 1.51
C GLY A 85 -10.14 -4.35 1.81
N CYS A 86 -9.65 -3.48 0.93
CA CYS A 86 -9.61 -2.02 1.07
C CYS A 86 -10.76 -1.36 0.29
N GLN A 87 -11.99 -1.54 0.77
CA GLN A 87 -13.20 -1.08 0.08
C GLN A 87 -13.29 0.45 -0.07
N ASP A 88 -12.64 1.21 0.81
CA ASP A 88 -12.59 2.68 0.78
C ASP A 88 -11.46 3.24 -0.12
N LEU A 89 -10.66 2.38 -0.76
CA LEU A 89 -9.44 2.76 -1.48
C LEU A 89 -9.74 3.53 -2.77
N GLN A 90 -9.12 4.70 -2.91
CA GLN A 90 -9.31 5.63 -4.01
C GLN A 90 -8.05 5.86 -4.83
N TYR A 91 -6.89 5.87 -4.17
CA TYR A 91 -5.61 6.24 -4.80
C TYR A 91 -4.53 5.22 -4.45
N ILE A 92 -3.88 4.68 -5.48
CA ILE A 92 -2.79 3.73 -5.36
C ILE A 92 -1.59 4.29 -6.13
N HIS A 93 -0.51 4.63 -5.41
CA HIS A 93 0.76 5.04 -6.00
C HIS A 93 1.81 3.97 -5.77
N LEU A 94 2.16 3.26 -6.84
CA LEU A 94 3.15 2.20 -6.88
C LEU A 94 4.25 2.49 -7.91
N ASP A 95 4.19 3.66 -8.55
CA ASP A 95 5.13 4.06 -9.59
C ASP A 95 6.57 4.18 -9.07
N ASN A 96 7.53 4.05 -9.97
CA ASN A 96 8.95 4.09 -9.63
C ASN A 96 9.35 3.01 -8.60
N ASN A 97 9.09 1.74 -8.94
CA ASN A 97 9.48 0.55 -8.19
C ASN A 97 10.02 -0.54 -9.14
N GLN A 98 10.23 -1.76 -8.65
CA GLN A 98 10.67 -2.94 -9.41
C GLN A 98 9.58 -4.03 -9.40
N LEU A 99 8.31 -3.64 -9.37
CA LEU A 99 7.19 -4.59 -9.30
C LEU A 99 7.04 -5.33 -10.63
N THR A 100 6.73 -6.62 -10.56
CA THR A 100 6.68 -7.55 -11.69
C THR A 100 5.32 -8.24 -11.79
N GLY A 101 5.02 -8.86 -12.93
CA GLY A 101 3.79 -9.62 -13.14
C GLY A 101 2.61 -8.75 -13.59
N ALA A 102 1.41 -9.32 -13.61
CA ALA A 102 0.22 -8.63 -14.11
C ALA A 102 -0.43 -7.73 -13.04
N LEU A 103 -1.15 -6.71 -13.50
CA LEU A 103 -2.07 -5.97 -12.65
C LEU A 103 -3.18 -6.93 -12.16
N PRO A 104 -3.52 -6.92 -10.86
CA PRO A 104 -4.63 -7.74 -10.37
C PRO A 104 -5.95 -7.33 -11.04
N SER A 105 -6.65 -8.28 -11.65
CA SER A 105 -7.99 -8.04 -12.22
C SER A 105 -9.00 -7.59 -11.16
N SER A 106 -8.73 -7.91 -9.89
CA SER A 106 -9.53 -7.48 -8.74
C SER A 106 -9.53 -5.97 -8.49
N LEU A 107 -8.64 -5.19 -9.12
CA LEU A 107 -8.70 -3.74 -9.10
C LEU A 107 -9.99 -3.19 -9.75
N ASP A 108 -10.63 -3.96 -10.64
CA ASP A 108 -11.93 -3.61 -11.22
C ASP A 108 -13.05 -3.59 -10.17
N VAL A 109 -13.05 -4.53 -9.23
CA VAL A 109 -14.13 -4.64 -8.23
C VAL A 109 -14.01 -3.68 -7.03
N LEU A 110 -12.96 -2.86 -6.96
CA LEU A 110 -12.79 -1.87 -5.89
C LEU A 110 -13.75 -0.67 -6.07
N PRO A 111 -14.82 -0.51 -5.28
CA PRO A 111 -15.93 0.38 -5.63
C PRO A 111 -15.52 1.87 -5.75
N ASN A 112 -14.45 2.27 -5.08
CA ASN A 112 -14.04 3.68 -4.97
C ASN A 112 -12.72 4.01 -5.69
N LEU A 113 -12.08 3.06 -6.38
CA LEU A 113 -10.77 3.29 -7.01
C LEU A 113 -10.87 4.30 -8.15
N LYS A 114 -10.08 5.38 -8.07
CA LYS A 114 -10.08 6.51 -9.01
C LYS A 114 -8.80 6.62 -9.82
N GLN A 115 -7.66 6.40 -9.18
CA GLN A 115 -6.34 6.56 -9.81
C GLN A 115 -5.40 5.44 -9.39
N LEU A 116 -4.66 4.95 -10.37
CA LEU A 116 -3.67 3.89 -10.22
C LEU A 116 -2.39 4.30 -10.94
N TYR A 117 -1.37 4.69 -10.18
CA TYR A 117 -0.07 5.03 -10.73
C TYR A 117 0.85 3.82 -10.60
N VAL A 118 1.24 3.24 -11.73
CA VAL A 118 2.06 2.02 -11.81
C VAL A 118 3.21 2.14 -12.81
N GLN A 119 3.38 3.32 -13.42
CA GLN A 119 4.46 3.62 -14.36
C GLN A 119 5.85 3.40 -13.72
N ASN A 120 6.86 3.14 -14.55
CA ASN A 120 8.23 2.86 -14.10
C ASN A 120 8.29 1.67 -13.11
N ASN A 121 7.73 0.54 -13.56
CA ASN A 121 7.86 -0.79 -12.97
C ASN A 121 8.15 -1.81 -14.07
N GLU A 122 8.33 -3.09 -13.70
CA GLU A 122 8.56 -4.23 -14.59
C GLU A 122 7.29 -5.08 -14.78
N LEU A 123 6.12 -4.44 -14.75
CA LEU A 123 4.83 -5.12 -14.90
C LEU A 123 4.67 -5.67 -16.32
N SER A 124 3.97 -6.80 -16.45
CA SER A 124 3.61 -7.34 -17.74
C SER A 124 2.72 -6.35 -18.50
N SER A 125 2.89 -6.29 -19.82
CA SER A 125 2.17 -5.36 -20.71
C SER A 125 0.65 -5.61 -20.78
N GLU A 126 0.16 -6.72 -20.24
CA GLU A 126 -1.27 -7.02 -20.16
C GLU A 126 -1.93 -6.23 -19.03
N ILE A 127 -2.55 -5.09 -19.40
CA ILE A 127 -3.55 -4.43 -18.57
C ILE A 127 -4.84 -5.25 -18.67
N PRO A 128 -5.37 -5.80 -17.55
CA PRO A 128 -6.61 -6.56 -17.58
C PRO A 128 -7.73 -5.74 -18.22
N GLN A 129 -8.43 -6.33 -19.18
CA GLN A 129 -9.47 -5.62 -19.95
C GLN A 129 -10.56 -5.02 -19.06
N GLU A 130 -10.79 -5.64 -17.90
CA GLU A 130 -11.78 -5.21 -16.93
C GLU A 130 -11.48 -3.82 -16.35
N LEU A 131 -10.20 -3.44 -16.26
CA LEU A 131 -9.85 -2.10 -15.77
C LEU A 131 -10.24 -0.99 -16.76
N PHE A 132 -10.45 -1.29 -18.05
CA PHE A 132 -10.96 -0.31 -19.01
C PHE A 132 -12.47 -0.10 -18.90
N ARG A 133 -13.22 -1.06 -18.30
CA ARG A 133 -14.66 -0.87 -18.03
C ARG A 133 -14.88 0.19 -16.96
N LYS A 134 -13.90 0.33 -16.07
CA LYS A 134 -13.87 1.33 -15.03
C LYS A 134 -13.13 2.56 -15.53
N SER A 135 -13.66 3.75 -15.26
CA SER A 135 -13.00 5.01 -15.63
C SER A 135 -11.84 5.33 -14.67
N ILE A 136 -10.92 4.40 -14.47
CA ILE A 136 -9.69 4.59 -13.69
C ILE A 136 -8.69 5.37 -14.55
N ASN A 137 -8.06 6.38 -13.95
CA ASN A 137 -6.93 7.08 -14.58
C ASN A 137 -5.62 6.34 -14.26
N PHE A 138 -4.80 6.12 -15.29
CA PHE A 138 -3.49 5.47 -15.25
C PHE A 138 -2.36 6.50 -15.42
#